data_AF-A0A7X7PFQ1-F1
#
_entry.id   AF-A0A7X7PFQ1-F1
#
_cell.length_a   1.000
_cell.length_b   1.000
_cell.length_c   1.000
_cell.angle_alpha   90.00
_cell.angle_beta   90.00
_cell.angle_gamma   90.00
#
_symmetry.space_group_name_H-M   'P 1'
#
loop_
_entity.id
_entity.type
_entity.pdbx_description
1 polymer ?
#
loop_
_entity_poly.entity_id
_entity_poly.type
_entity_poly.pdbx_seq_one_letter_code
_entity_poly.pdbx_strand_id
1 'polypeptide(L)' 'MPDPRFTGSGVALVTPFDERGVNETALRALVRFHHEEGTDALVV' A
#
# COMPACT_ATOMS: atom_id res chain seq x y z
N MET A 1 -23.93 -15.84 6.11
CA MET A 1 -22.58 -15.37 6.46
C MET A 1 -22.07 -14.50 5.33
N PRO A 2 -21.31 -13.42 5.60
CA PRO A 2 -20.74 -12.59 4.55
C PRO A 2 -19.74 -13.39 3.69
N ASP A 3 -19.73 -13.13 2.38
CA ASP A 3 -18.81 -13.71 1.40
C ASP A 3 -17.81 -12.63 0.95
N PRO A 4 -16.61 -12.58 1.55
CA PRO A 4 -15.64 -11.52 1.31
C PRO A 4 -15.02 -11.64 -0.09
N ARG A 5 -15.04 -10.52 -0.85
CA ARG A 5 -14.45 -10.42 -2.19
C ARG A 5 -12.92 -10.29 -2.20
N PHE A 6 -12.34 -9.84 -1.08
CA PHE A 6 -10.91 -9.70 -0.88
C PHE A 6 -10.53 -10.40 0.41
N THR A 7 -9.46 -11.18 0.35
CA THR A 7 -8.91 -11.95 1.47
C THR A 7 -7.39 -11.95 1.36
N GLY A 8 -6.69 -12.11 2.48
CA GLY A 8 -5.23 -12.10 2.52
C GLY A 8 -4.67 -10.92 3.31
N SER A 9 -3.39 -10.62 3.11
CA SER A 9 -2.69 -9.52 3.78
C SER A 9 -3.06 -8.18 3.16
N GLY A 10 -3.84 -7.38 3.90
CA GLY A 10 -4.15 -5.99 3.56
C GLY A 10 -3.32 -5.03 4.39
N VAL A 11 -2.58 -4.13 3.75
CA VAL A 11 -1.74 -3.12 4.43
C VAL A 11 -2.33 -1.73 4.25
N ALA A 12 -2.53 -1.01 5.35
CA ALA A 12 -2.81 0.42 5.33
C ALA A 12 -1.51 1.16 4.99
N LEU A 13 -1.44 1.70 3.77
CA LEU A 13 -0.21 2.29 3.25
C LEU A 13 0.02 3.66 3.90
N VAL A 14 1.21 3.88 4.45
CA VAL A 14 1.59 5.22 4.91
C VAL A 14 1.70 6.17 3.71
N THR A 15 1.21 7.40 3.85
CA THR A 15 1.46 8.46 2.88
C THR A 15 2.76 9.19 3.27
N PRO A 16 3.89 8.96 2.57
CA PRO A 16 5.13 9.64 2.89
C PRO A 16 5.06 11.10 2.43
N PHE A 17 5.55 12.01 3.27
CA PHE A 17 5.64 13.44 2.98
C PHE A 17 7.10 13.91 3.00
N ASP A 18 7.40 14.94 2.24
CA ASP A 18 8.61 15.75 2.31
C ASP A 18 8.25 17.25 2.36
N GLU A 19 9.26 18.14 2.29
CA GLU A 19 9.07 19.59 2.38
C GLU A 19 8.16 20.17 1.26
N ARG A 20 7.92 19.42 0.18
CA ARG A 20 7.12 19.84 -0.98
C ARG A 20 5.72 19.22 -1.00
N GLY A 21 5.40 18.34 -0.05
CA GLY A 21 4.11 17.65 0.03
C GLY A 21 4.27 16.13 -0.02
N VAL A 22 3.41 15.43 -0.75
CA VAL A 22 3.49 13.96 -0.87
C VAL A 22 4.77 13.58 -1.61
N ASN A 23 5.58 12.72 -1.00
CA ASN A 23 6.78 12.19 -1.62
C ASN A 23 6.42 11.03 -2.55
N GLU A 24 6.11 11.33 -3.81
CA GLU A 24 5.70 10.32 -4.81
C GLU A 24 6.77 9.26 -5.07
N THR A 25 8.05 9.62 -4.98
CA THR A 25 9.16 8.68 -5.18
C THR A 25 9.17 7.62 -4.09
N ALA A 26 9.06 8.04 -2.82
CA ALA A 26 8.97 7.13 -1.68
C ALA A 26 7.68 6.29 -1.74
N LEU A 27 6.55 6.91 -2.08
CA LEU A 27 5.27 6.21 -2.21
C LEU A 27 5.35 5.10 -3.27
N ARG A 28 5.98 5.38 -4.43
CA ARG A 28 6.20 4.39 -5.49
C ARG A 28 7.09 3.24 -5.04
N ALA A 29 8.13 3.51 -4.27
CA ALA A 29 9.01 2.48 -3.72
C ALA A 29 8.25 1.57 -2.73
N LEU A 30 7.40 2.13 -1.87
CA LEU A 30 6.57 1.35 -0.95
C LEU A 30 5.58 0.44 -1.69
N VAL A 31 4.92 0.95 -2.73
CA VAL A 31 4.01 0.12 -3.56
C VAL A 31 4.77 -1.02 -4.24
N ARG A 32 5.99 -0.77 -4.74
CA ARG A 32 6.83 -1.80 -5.36
C ARG A 32 7.25 -2.87 -4.37
N PHE A 33 7.70 -2.47 -3.19
CA PHE A 33 8.02 -3.39 -2.10
C PHE A 33 6.84 -4.31 -1.77
N HIS A 34 5.64 -3.76 -1.55
CA HIS A 34 4.47 -4.57 -1.23
C HIS A 34 4.05 -5.52 -2.37
N HIS A 35 4.24 -5.12 -3.62
CA HIS A 35 4.00 -5.98 -4.76
C HIS A 35 5.00 -7.14 -4.83
N GLU A 36 6.28 -6.88 -4.61
CA GLU A 36 7.36 -7.88 -4.63
C GLU A 36 7.23 -8.87 -3.46
N GLU A 37 6.82 -8.42 -2.28
CA GLU A 37 6.59 -9.26 -1.11
C GLU A 37 5.24 -10.00 -1.13
N GLY A 38 4.43 -9.83 -2.18
CA GLY A 38 3.16 -10.55 -2.33
C GLY A 38 2.05 -10.09 -1.38
N THR A 39 2.01 -8.81 -1.02
CA THR A 39 0.88 -8.23 -0.27
C THR A 39 -0.38 -8.25 -1.15
N ASP A 40 -1.48 -8.82 -0.65
CA ASP A 40 -2.71 -9.03 -1.42
C ASP A 40 -3.50 -7.73 -1.67
N ALA A 41 -3.42 -6.76 -0.75
CA ALA A 41 -4.10 -5.48 -0.90
C ALA A 41 -3.38 -4.31 -0.20
N LEU A 42 -3.49 -3.12 -0.80
CA LEU A 42 -3.11 -1.85 -0.19
C LEU A 42 -4.35 -0.99 0.03
N VAL A 43 -4.46 -0.38 1.21
CA VAL A 43 -5.49 0.61 1.55
C VAL A 43 -4.84 1.99 1.54
N VAL A 44 -5.41 2.90 0.75
CA VAL A 44 -4.91 4.26 0.47
C VAL A 44 -6.00 5.29 0.69
#